data_AF-A0A443PCX7-F1
#
_entry.id   AF-A0A443PCX7-F1
#
_cell.length_a   1.000
_cell.length_b   1.000
_cell.length_c   1.000
_cell.angle_alpha   90.00
_cell.angle_beta   90.00
_cell.angle_gamma   90.00
#
_symmetry.space_group_name_H-M   'P 1'
#
loop_
_entity.id
_entity.type
_entity.pdbx_description
1 polymer ?
#
loop_
_entity_poly.entity_id
_entity_poly.type
_entity_poly.pdbx_seq_one_letter_code
_entity_poly.pdbx_strand_id
1 'polypeptide(L)'
;MLCIADPNREPPALVANTLLSLMAYEYDVNNKVAYYLSDDGGSELTFHAAYQASVFAKDWPTFCRKYNVEPRAPQQYFSMENSMRSGSQGFQQHFHLIKVRVLINLQKGPGFSIYIMKIVFNIDRLWATEAPQNRGSTP
;
A
#
# COMPACT_ATOMS: atom_id res chain seq x y z
N MET A 1 -3.91 -8.21 -10.94
CA MET A 1 -2.65 -8.95 -10.70
C MET A 1 -1.51 -7.97 -10.96
N LEU A 2 -0.54 -7.87 -10.05
CA LEU A 2 0.69 -7.09 -10.23
C LEU A 2 1.82 -8.09 -10.46
N CYS A 3 2.56 -7.94 -11.55
CA CYS A 3 3.71 -8.79 -11.87
C CYS A 3 4.98 -7.95 -11.79
N ILE A 4 5.97 -8.42 -11.02
CA ILE A 4 7.28 -7.80 -10.89
C ILE A 4 8.30 -8.73 -11.55
N ALA A 5 9.00 -8.21 -12.55
CA ALA A 5 9.90 -9.02 -13.37
C ALA A 5 11.38 -8.75 -13.07
N ASP A 6 11.72 -7.53 -12.67
CA ASP A 6 13.10 -7.14 -12.37
C ASP A 6 13.13 -6.10 -11.24
N PRO A 7 13.61 -6.45 -10.03
CA PRO A 7 13.65 -5.54 -8.89
C PRO A 7 14.61 -4.34 -9.09
N ASN A 8 15.51 -4.39 -10.07
CA ASN A 8 16.37 -3.25 -10.43
C ASN A 8 15.65 -2.25 -11.34
N ARG A 9 14.72 -2.73 -12.18
CA ARG A 9 13.87 -1.88 -13.04
C ARG A 9 12.64 -1.39 -12.31
N GLU A 10 12.15 -2.17 -11.34
CA GLU A 10 10.98 -1.90 -10.52
C GLU A 10 11.40 -1.83 -9.05
N PRO A 11 11.85 -0.65 -8.58
CA PRO A 11 12.35 -0.52 -7.22
C PRO A 11 11.29 -0.97 -6.22
N PRO A 12 11.65 -1.65 -5.12
CA PRO A 12 10.65 -2.11 -4.15
C PRO A 12 9.78 -0.96 -3.56
N ALA A 13 10.28 0.27 -3.54
CA ALA A 13 9.49 1.46 -3.19
C ALA A 13 8.35 1.75 -4.20
N LEU A 14 8.58 1.51 -5.49
CA LEU A 14 7.55 1.60 -6.53
C LEU A 14 6.49 0.52 -6.32
N VAL A 15 6.89 -0.71 -5.97
CA VAL A 15 5.97 -1.81 -5.65
C VAL A 15 5.05 -1.43 -4.50
N ALA A 16 5.60 -0.90 -3.41
CA ALA A 16 4.81 -0.43 -2.27
C ALA A 16 3.82 0.68 -2.67
N ASN A 17 4.25 1.66 -3.48
CA ASN A 17 3.40 2.74 -3.95
C ASN A 17 2.24 2.23 -4.82
N THR A 18 2.50 1.31 -5.75
CA THR A 18 1.49 0.70 -6.63
C THR A 18 0.50 -0.14 -5.83
N LEU A 19 0.97 -0.99 -4.91
CA LEU A 19 0.11 -1.79 -4.04
C LEU A 19 -0.82 -0.91 -3.20
N LEU A 20 -0.29 0.16 -2.61
CA LEU A 20 -1.09 1.09 -1.81
C LEU A 20 -2.12 1.86 -2.65
N SER A 21 -1.76 2.25 -3.87
CA SER A 21 -2.70 2.87 -4.80
C SER A 21 -3.84 1.92 -5.19
N LEU A 22 -3.54 0.64 -5.45
CA LEU A 22 -4.53 -0.39 -5.75
C LEU A 22 -5.46 -0.64 -4.55
N MET A 23 -4.89 -0.80 -3.35
CA MET A 23 -5.67 -1.05 -2.13
C MET A 23 -6.54 0.13 -1.70
N ALA A 24 -6.14 1.36 -2.05
CA ALA A 24 -6.92 2.55 -1.78
C ALA A 24 -8.01 2.83 -2.83
N TYR A 25 -8.05 2.10 -3.95
CA TYR A 25 -9.04 2.33 -4.99
C TYR A 25 -10.45 1.89 -4.55
N GLU A 26 -11.48 2.65 -4.93
CA GLU A 26 -12.87 2.42 -4.53
C GLU A 26 -13.51 1.37 -5.45
N TYR A 27 -13.38 0.12 -5.05
CA TYR A 27 -14.19 -0.98 -5.56
C TYR A 27 -15.55 -1.02 -4.86
N ASP A 28 -16.55 -1.60 -5.52
CA ASP A 28 -17.84 -1.87 -4.91
C ASP A 28 -17.66 -2.79 -3.69
N VAL A 29 -18.10 -2.32 -2.51
CA VAL A 29 -18.00 -3.01 -1.22
C VAL A 29 -18.68 -4.39 -1.22
N ASN A 30 -19.61 -4.61 -2.16
CA ASN A 30 -20.32 -5.89 -2.30
C ASN A 30 -19.51 -6.94 -3.08
N ASN A 31 -18.43 -6.54 -3.75
CA ASN A 31 -17.56 -7.42 -4.50
C ASN A 31 -16.27 -7.67 -3.73
N LYS A 32 -16.01 -8.94 -3.41
CA LYS A 32 -14.76 -9.35 -2.78
C LYS A 32 -13.60 -9.17 -3.75
N VAL A 33 -12.67 -8.29 -3.43
CA VAL A 33 -11.48 -8.05 -4.26
C VAL A 33 -10.25 -8.65 -3.58
N ALA A 34 -9.51 -9.45 -4.34
CA ALA A 34 -8.22 -10.00 -3.95
C ALA A 34 -7.14 -9.53 -4.93
N TYR A 35 -6.00 -9.08 -4.40
CA TYR A 35 -4.82 -8.79 -5.21
C TYR A 35 -3.82 -9.92 -5.15
N TYR A 36 -3.32 -10.27 -6.34
CA TYR A 36 -2.22 -11.21 -6.53
C TYR A 36 -0.99 -10.41 -6.93
N LEU A 37 0.05 -10.50 -6.12
CA LEU A 37 1.40 -10.09 -6.48
C LEU A 37 2.17 -11.34 -6.93
N SER A 38 2.71 -11.31 -8.13
CA SER A 38 3.65 -12.32 -8.65
C SER A 38 5.00 -11.64 -8.81
N ASP A 39 6.02 -12.13 -8.13
CA ASP A 39 7.40 -11.70 -8.33
C ASP A 39 8.17 -12.85 -8.94
N ASP A 40 8.50 -12.72 -10.23
CA ASP A 40 9.25 -13.74 -10.99
C ASP A 40 10.75 -13.60 -10.75
N GLY A 41 11.20 -12.43 -10.26
CA GLY A 41 12.58 -12.17 -9.85
C GLY A 41 12.91 -12.70 -8.46
N GLY A 42 11.89 -13.02 -7.66
CA GLY A 42 12.02 -13.61 -6.32
C GLY A 42 12.84 -12.77 -5.35
N SER A 43 12.62 -11.46 -5.32
CA SER A 43 13.39 -10.52 -4.50
C SER A 43 12.84 -10.43 -3.08
N GLU A 44 13.68 -10.74 -2.09
CA GLU A 44 13.36 -10.52 -0.66
C GLU A 44 12.99 -9.05 -0.38
N LEU A 45 13.57 -8.13 -1.13
CA LEU A 45 13.32 -6.69 -0.98
C LEU A 45 11.93 -6.31 -1.48
N THR A 46 11.51 -6.89 -2.60
CA THR A 46 10.13 -6.77 -3.10
C THR A 46 9.14 -7.37 -2.10
N PHE A 47 9.47 -8.52 -1.49
CA PHE A 47 8.65 -9.10 -0.42
C PHE A 47 8.48 -8.16 0.76
N HIS A 48 9.59 -7.68 1.29
CA HIS A 48 9.56 -6.82 2.48
C HIS A 48 8.79 -5.53 2.19
N ALA A 49 8.98 -4.93 1.01
CA ALA A 49 8.23 -3.76 0.60
C ALA A 49 6.72 -4.05 0.50
N ALA A 50 6.33 -5.16 -0.13
CA ALA A 50 4.93 -5.58 -0.23
C ALA A 50 4.31 -5.87 1.15
N TYR A 51 5.05 -6.53 2.04
CA TYR A 51 4.62 -6.79 3.42
C TYR A 51 4.38 -5.50 4.19
N GLN A 52 5.36 -4.57 4.20
CA GLN A 52 5.21 -3.27 4.88
C GLN A 52 4.05 -2.46 4.29
N ALA A 53 3.89 -2.46 2.96
CA ALA A 53 2.76 -1.82 2.30
C ALA A 53 1.42 -2.40 2.76
N SER A 54 1.32 -3.73 2.92
CA SER A 54 0.09 -4.38 3.39
C SER A 54 -0.30 -4.01 4.82
N VAL A 55 0.69 -3.76 5.68
CA VAL A 55 0.45 -3.30 7.06
C VAL A 55 -0.09 -1.87 7.03
N PHE A 56 0.52 -0.98 6.23
CA PHE A 56 0.08 0.40 6.07
C PHE A 56 -1.28 0.54 5.37
N ALA A 57 -1.62 -0.41 4.50
CA ALA A 57 -2.89 -0.44 3.76
C ALA A 57 -4.13 -0.64 4.64
N LYS A 58 -3.98 -0.93 5.93
CA LYS A 58 -5.10 -0.94 6.88
C LYS A 58 -5.64 0.46 7.14
N ASP A 59 -4.75 1.46 7.17
CA ASP A 59 -5.09 2.83 7.53
C ASP A 59 -5.17 3.76 6.31
N TRP A 60 -4.37 3.47 5.27
CA TRP A 60 -4.27 4.32 4.08
C TRP A 60 -5.58 4.52 3.30
N PRO A 61 -6.40 3.49 3.00
CA PRO A 61 -7.67 3.66 2.28
C PRO A 61 -8.65 4.55 3.06
N THR A 62 -8.76 4.35 4.37
CA THR A 62 -9.61 5.15 5.27
C THR A 62 -9.16 6.61 5.29
N PHE A 63 -7.85 6.85 5.35
CA PHE A 63 -7.28 8.19 5.21
C PHE A 63 -7.63 8.80 3.84
N CYS A 64 -7.51 8.02 2.76
CA CYS A 64 -7.81 8.49 1.41
C CYS A 64 -9.25 8.98 1.28
N ARG A 65 -10.21 8.19 1.80
CA ARG A 65 -11.64 8.55 1.80
C ARG A 65 -11.92 9.77 2.68
N LYS A 66 -11.43 9.75 3.93
CA LYS A 66 -11.70 10.80 4.92
C LYS A 66 -11.26 12.18 4.44
N TYR A 67 -10.13 12.25 3.74
CA TYR A 67 -9.56 13.52 3.29
C TYR A 67 -9.69 13.78 1.78
N ASN A 68 -10.41 12.91 1.05
CA ASN A 68 -10.55 12.95 -0.41
C ASN A 68 -9.18 13.10 -1.11
N VAL A 69 -8.26 12.22 -0.76
CA VAL A 69 -6.86 12.21 -1.23
C VAL A 69 -6.81 11.82 -2.69
N GLU A 70 -6.29 12.73 -3.52
CA GLU A 70 -5.95 12.43 -4.91
C GLU A 70 -4.61 13.08 -5.26
N PRO A 71 -3.69 12.35 -5.93
CA PRO A 71 -3.78 10.95 -6.33
C PRO A 71 -3.62 9.98 -5.13
N ARG A 72 -4.25 8.80 -5.18
CA ARG A 72 -4.18 7.78 -4.10
C ARG A 72 -2.84 7.06 -3.96
N ALA A 73 -1.92 7.31 -4.87
CA ALA A 73 -0.53 6.87 -4.76
C ALA A 73 0.20 7.73 -3.72
N PRO A 74 0.65 7.16 -2.58
CA PRO A 74 1.22 7.94 -1.49
C PRO A 74 2.44 8.77 -1.91
N GLN A 75 3.32 8.22 -2.76
CA GLN A 75 4.50 8.94 -3.23
C GLN A 75 4.12 10.20 -4.02
N GLN A 76 3.10 10.11 -4.87
CA GLN A 76 2.64 11.25 -5.64
C GLN A 76 1.93 12.27 -4.74
N TYR A 77 1.04 11.81 -3.86
CA TYR A 77 0.33 12.67 -2.92
C TYR A 77 1.28 13.47 -2.01
N PHE A 78 2.26 12.82 -1.39
CA PHE A 78 3.21 13.47 -0.49
C PHE A 78 4.28 14.30 -1.21
N SER A 79 4.36 14.22 -2.54
CA SER A 79 5.20 15.11 -3.35
C SER A 79 4.47 16.37 -3.81
N MET A 80 3.15 16.46 -3.57
CA MET A 80 2.32 17.62 -3.90
C MET A 80 2.15 18.53 -2.67
N GLU A 81 1.91 19.81 -2.92
CA GLU A 81 1.66 20.83 -1.86
C GLU A 81 0.44 20.50 -0.99
N ASN A 82 -0.51 19.70 -1.50
CA ASN A 82 -1.66 19.16 -0.77
C ASN A 82 -1.29 18.32 0.46
N SER A 83 -0.03 17.88 0.60
CA SER A 83 0.42 17.12 1.77
C SER A 83 0.38 17.92 3.07
N MET A 84 0.22 19.25 3.05
CA MET A 84 0.24 20.11 4.26
C MET A 84 -1.05 20.10 5.11
N ARG A 85 -2.07 19.30 4.74
CA ARG A 85 -3.32 19.21 5.53
C ARG A 85 -3.08 18.52 6.88
N SER A 86 -3.56 19.15 7.96
CA SER A 86 -3.44 18.63 9.33
C SER A 86 -3.96 17.18 9.43
N GLY A 87 -3.09 16.24 9.79
CA GLY A 87 -3.38 14.79 9.87
C GLY A 87 -2.60 13.91 8.88
N SER A 88 -1.95 14.48 7.87
CA SER A 88 -1.13 13.75 6.88
C SER A 88 0.28 13.42 7.38
N GLN A 89 0.82 14.19 8.34
CA GLN A 89 2.22 14.08 8.78
C GLN A 89 2.56 12.68 9.33
N GLY A 90 1.68 12.06 10.10
CA GLY A 90 1.90 10.70 10.62
C GLY A 90 1.96 9.66 9.50
N PHE A 91 1.09 9.76 8.50
CA PHE A 91 1.10 8.89 7.32
C PHE A 91 2.32 9.13 6.44
N GLN A 92 2.75 10.39 6.29
CA GLN A 92 3.97 10.76 5.57
C GLN A 92 5.21 10.17 6.26
N GLN A 93 5.30 10.27 7.59
CA GLN A 93 6.38 9.68 8.37
C GLN A 93 6.39 8.15 8.25
N HIS A 94 5.23 7.50 8.38
CA HIS A 94 5.14 6.05 8.23
C HIS A 94 5.54 5.61 6.81
N PHE A 95 5.02 6.27 5.77
CA PHE A 95 5.42 5.98 4.40
C PHE A 95 6.93 6.22 4.17
N HIS A 96 7.48 7.28 4.75
CA HIS A 96 8.92 7.54 4.73
C HIS A 96 9.71 6.42 5.42
N LEU A 97 9.26 5.92 6.57
CA LEU A 97 9.88 4.78 7.25
C LEU A 97 9.83 3.51 6.40
N ILE A 98 8.75 3.25 5.66
CA ILE A 98 8.69 2.14 4.71
C ILE A 98 9.78 2.30 3.65
N LYS A 99 9.91 3.50 3.05
CA LYS A 99 10.97 3.79 2.08
C LYS A 99 12.37 3.58 2.66
N VAL A 100 12.64 4.12 3.86
CA VAL A 100 13.95 4.00 4.53
C VAL A 100 14.28 2.54 4.84
N ARG A 101 13.33 1.77 5.40
CA ARG A 101 13.54 0.35 5.68
C ARG A 101 13.84 -0.44 4.41
N VAL A 102 13.11 -0.17 3.35
CA VAL A 102 13.33 -0.81 2.04
C VAL A 102 14.72 -0.45 1.50
N LEU A 103 15.15 0.81 1.57
CA LEU A 103 16.47 1.28 1.12
C LEU A 103 17.63 0.68 1.94
N ILE A 104 17.48 0.60 3.27
CA ILE A 104 18.49 -0.03 4.13
C ILE A 104 18.66 -1.50 3.77
N ASN A 105 17.55 -2.21 3.51
CA ASN A 105 17.63 -3.62 3.10
C ASN A 105 18.21 -3.77 1.68
N LEU A 106 17.93 -2.83 0.75
CA LEU A 106 18.57 -2.80 -0.58
C LEU A 106 20.09 -2.72 -0.49
N GLN A 107 20.64 -1.97 0.48
CA GLN A 107 22.08 -1.86 0.70
C GLN A 107 22.72 -3.14 1.25
N LYS A 108 21.94 -4.07 1.82
CA LYS A 108 22.47 -5.30 2.44
C LYS A 108 22.72 -6.45 1.45
N GLY A 109 22.42 -6.25 0.16
CA GLY A 109 22.60 -7.27 -0.88
C GLY A 109 21.61 -8.45 -0.75
N PRO A 110 21.38 -9.22 -1.83
CA PRO A 110 20.45 -10.34 -1.80
C PRO A 110 21.06 -11.51 -1.03
N GLY A 111 20.64 -11.70 0.22
CA GLY A 111 20.88 -12.93 0.99
C GLY A 111 19.70 -13.89 0.80
N PHE A 112 19.95 -15.05 0.21
CA PHE A 112 19.04 -16.20 0.05
C PHE A 112 17.99 -16.19 -1.09
N SER A 113 18.25 -17.14 -2.00
CA SER A 113 17.41 -17.93 -2.93
C SER A 113 15.96 -17.53 -3.25
N ILE A 114 15.75 -17.26 -4.55
CA ILE A 114 14.60 -17.56 -5.43
C ILE A 114 13.35 -18.15 -4.74
N TYR A 115 12.40 -17.28 -4.38
CA TYR A 115 11.03 -17.68 -4.10
C TYR A 115 10.12 -16.96 -5.10
N ILE A 116 9.46 -17.72 -6.01
CA ILE A 116 8.30 -17.17 -6.73
C ILE A 116 7.23 -16.96 -5.68
N MET A 117 6.95 -15.72 -5.37
CA MET A 117 6.08 -15.40 -4.26
C MET A 117 4.74 -14.90 -4.77
N LYS A 118 3.71 -15.69 -4.48
CA LYS A 118 2.32 -15.32 -4.70
C LYS A 118 1.73 -14.85 -3.39
N ILE A 119 1.62 -13.54 -3.23
CA ILE A 119 0.94 -12.95 -2.07
C ILE A 119 -0.49 -12.62 -2.47
N VAL A 120 -1.45 -13.14 -1.71
CA VAL A 120 -2.87 -12.81 -1.83
C VAL A 120 -3.25 -11.82 -0.74
N PHE A 121 -3.60 -10.60 -1.14
CA PHE A 121 -4.16 -9.59 -0.23
C PHE A 121 -5.67 -9.59 -0.37
N ASN A 122 -6.40 -9.88 0.70
CA ASN A 122 -7.86 -9.82 0.75
C ASN A 122 -8.32 -8.48 1.35
N ILE A 123 -9.04 -7.67 0.57
CA ILE A 123 -9.48 -6.33 0.96
C ILE A 123 -10.67 -6.36 1.93
N ASP A 124 -11.47 -7.42 1.96
CA ASP A 124 -12.66 -7.51 2.82
C ASP A 124 -12.30 -7.26 4.29
N ARG A 125 -11.11 -7.72 4.72
CA ARG A 125 -10.59 -7.47 6.08
C ARG A 125 -10.11 -6.04 6.31
N LEU A 126 -9.72 -5.31 5.27
CA LEU A 126 -9.26 -3.93 5.35
C LEU A 126 -10.44 -2.96 5.48
N TRP A 127 -11.61 -3.31 4.94
CA TRP A 127 -12.79 -2.44 4.92
C TRP A 127 -13.87 -2.83 5.96
N ALA A 128 -13.77 -4.02 6.57
CA ALA A 128 -14.71 -4.50 7.59
C ALA A 128 -14.78 -3.64 8.88
N THR A 129 -13.88 -2.68 9.07
CA THR A 129 -13.90 -1.76 10.22
C THR A 129 -14.87 -0.58 10.07
N GLU A 130 -15.45 -0.36 8.90
CA GLU A 130 -16.46 0.70 8.67
C GLU A 130 -17.84 0.06 8.43
N ALA A 131 -18.50 -0.39 9.50
CA ALA A 131 -19.95 -0.55 9.46
C ALA A 131 -20.59 0.84 9.28
N PRO A 132 -21.66 0.98 8.47
CA PRO A 132 -22.28 2.29 8.25
C PRO A 132 -22.81 2.83 9.57
N GLN A 133 -22.29 3.98 10.01
CA GLN A 133 -22.90 4.73 11.09
C GLN A 133 -24.27 5.21 10.60
N ASN A 134 -25.28 4.57 11.16
CA ASN A 134 -26.69 4.85 11.01
C ASN A 134 -26.93 6.36 11.20
N ARG A 135 -27.16 7.11 10.12
CA ARG A 135 -27.61 8.51 10.23
C ARG A 135 -29.06 8.46 10.71
N GLY A 136 -29.25 8.90 11.94
CA GLY A 136 -30.53 8.92 12.62
C GLY A 136 -31.62 9.66 11.84
N SER A 137 -32.81 9.08 11.85
CA SER A 137 -34.04 9.85 11.89
C SER A 137 -34.21 10.37 13.32
N THR A 138 -34.02 11.69 13.48
CA THR A 138 -34.39 12.51 14.66
C THR A 138 -35.92 12.54 14.85
N PRO A 139 -36.41 12.98 16.03
CA PRO A 139 -37.55 12.40 16.75
C PRO A 139 -38.93 12.72 16.18
#